data_AF-A0A2E7BRQ3-F1
#
_entry.id   AF-A0A2E7BRQ3-F1
#
_cell.length_a   1.000
_cell.length_b   1.000
_cell.length_c   1.000
_cell.angle_alpha   90.00
_cell.angle_beta   90.00
_cell.angle_gamma   90.00
#
_symmetry.space_group_name_H-M   'P 1'
#
loop_
_entity.id
_entity.type
_entity.pdbx_description
1 polymer ?
#
loop_
_entity_poly.entity_id
_entity_poly.type
_entity_poly.pdbx_seq_one_letter_code
_entity_poly.pdbx_strand_id
1 'polypeptide(L)'
;MSRFSLVFAAILLLPMDALAEGARQDQWQQAAGPTWLQARKRRRKRKRKKKPAPAKKAAPAKVESPKPKPEPSPPAAKPEPAVAPEAEGDPAKRFGEKPGVAIMEIAAMHGVEPSLAELLGGNLNTAFQSTGRFDGVISSTDVQAMLSHEQQAQALGCDDTSCIAALGGALGVPLLVVPSLGRAGGRFILNVKVIAVEEAVAVARLTRLYTNEASLVSEIDEVGTGLAAMVFGEKSSLPTVPPVVEEKAQSKLPQMVGAGLAVSGTIAFVSSYFVASARQTEFDNTAQKDAAAVDGLLGSQTMVSTLWGGGLLVGLSGAGLFTWGMLQ
;
A
#
# COMPACT_ATOMS: atom_id res chain seq x y z
N MET A 1 -29.92 10.63 19.06
CA MET A 1 -30.82 11.74 18.67
C MET A 1 -30.21 13.06 19.12
N SER A 2 -30.33 14.09 18.28
CA SER A 2 -30.01 15.51 18.51
C SER A 2 -28.53 15.91 18.56
N ARG A 3 -27.96 16.35 17.41
CA ARG A 3 -26.88 17.37 17.27
C ARG A 3 -26.66 17.82 15.80
N PHE A 4 -27.71 18.11 15.03
CA PHE A 4 -27.55 18.50 13.60
C PHE A 4 -28.49 19.62 13.10
N SER A 5 -28.89 20.55 13.97
CA SER A 5 -29.86 21.62 13.63
C SER A 5 -29.35 23.06 13.79
N LEU A 6 -28.04 23.33 13.73
CA LEU A 6 -27.53 24.69 13.99
C LEU A 6 -26.51 25.24 12.97
N VAL A 7 -26.52 24.80 11.72
CA VAL A 7 -25.64 25.37 10.67
C VAL A 7 -26.40 25.99 9.49
N PHE A 8 -27.74 25.89 9.43
CA PHE A 8 -28.51 26.34 8.26
C PHE A 8 -29.19 27.71 8.39
N ALA A 9 -28.93 28.49 9.44
CA ALA A 9 -29.61 29.75 9.73
C ALA A 9 -28.68 30.98 9.78
N ALA A 10 -27.71 31.07 8.86
CA ALA A 10 -26.80 32.23 8.77
C ALA A 10 -26.45 32.64 7.32
N ILE A 11 -27.35 32.40 6.36
CA ILE A 11 -27.22 32.87 4.98
C ILE A 11 -28.52 33.57 4.60
N LEU A 12 -28.77 34.75 5.19
CA LEU A 12 -29.77 35.72 4.75
C LEU A 12 -29.62 36.96 5.64
N LEU A 13 -28.63 37.80 5.33
CA LEU A 13 -28.54 39.23 5.66
C LEU A 13 -27.10 39.72 5.42
N LEU A 14 -26.77 40.09 4.19
CA LEU A 14 -25.71 41.08 3.95
C LEU A 14 -26.13 42.04 2.81
N PRO A 15 -25.82 43.34 2.95
CA PRO A 15 -26.39 44.42 2.16
C PRO A 15 -25.69 44.62 0.81
N MET A 16 -26.45 45.15 -0.15
CA MET A 16 -25.96 45.76 -1.38
C MET A 16 -25.19 47.04 -1.04
N ASP A 17 -23.86 47.01 -1.10
CA ASP A 17 -23.04 48.19 -1.34
C ASP A 17 -21.60 47.78 -1.66
N ALA A 18 -21.17 47.96 -2.91
CA ALA A 18 -19.78 48.19 -3.33
C ALA A 18 -19.66 48.20 -4.86
N LEU A 19 -20.15 49.29 -5.47
CA LEU A 19 -19.66 49.77 -6.75
C LEU A 19 -18.28 50.43 -6.49
N ALA A 20 -17.18 49.86 -7.00
CA ALA A 20 -15.94 50.58 -7.37
C ALA A 20 -14.83 49.59 -7.79
N GLU A 21 -14.88 49.13 -9.03
CA GLU A 21 -13.78 48.47 -9.73
C GLU A 21 -13.03 49.49 -10.60
N GLY A 22 -11.69 49.44 -10.58
CA GLY A 22 -10.87 50.06 -11.61
C GLY A 22 -9.73 50.95 -11.13
N ALA A 23 -8.76 50.42 -10.37
CA ALA A 23 -7.36 50.89 -10.36
C ALA A 23 -6.51 50.14 -9.33
N ARG A 24 -6.21 48.84 -9.53
CA ARG A 24 -5.18 48.16 -8.71
C ARG A 24 -4.50 46.95 -9.36
N GLN A 25 -4.69 46.72 -10.66
CA GLN A 25 -4.22 45.48 -11.31
C GLN A 25 -2.87 45.63 -12.05
N ASP A 26 -2.41 46.86 -12.31
CA ASP A 26 -1.18 47.09 -13.09
C ASP A 26 0.13 47.05 -12.27
N GLN A 27 0.06 47.04 -10.93
CA GLN A 27 1.27 47.08 -10.10
C GLN A 27 1.91 45.70 -9.85
N TRP A 28 1.22 44.60 -10.16
CA TRP A 28 1.70 43.23 -9.89
C TRP A 28 2.48 42.60 -11.05
N GLN A 29 2.49 43.22 -12.24
CA GLN A 29 3.19 42.69 -13.43
C GLN A 29 4.69 43.02 -13.47
N GLN A 30 5.18 44.00 -12.69
CA GLN A 30 6.58 44.44 -12.75
C GLN A 30 7.51 43.82 -11.69
N ALA A 31 7.00 42.98 -10.78
CA ALA A 31 7.79 42.39 -9.69
C ALA A 31 8.13 40.89 -9.89
N ALA A 32 7.95 40.33 -11.10
CA ALA A 32 8.25 38.93 -11.37
C ALA A 32 9.75 38.75 -11.69
N GLY A 33 10.53 38.39 -10.66
CA GLY A 33 11.90 37.90 -10.83
C GLY A 33 11.99 36.68 -11.75
N PRO A 34 13.21 36.31 -12.22
CA PRO A 34 13.38 35.29 -13.23
C PRO A 34 12.78 33.95 -12.79
N THR A 35 11.88 33.42 -13.61
CA THR A 35 11.17 32.15 -13.38
C THR A 35 12.16 31.02 -13.08
N TRP A 36 11.78 30.10 -12.20
CA TRP A 36 12.58 28.95 -11.76
C TRP A 36 13.26 28.16 -12.91
N LEU A 37 12.60 28.07 -14.07
CA LEU A 37 13.12 27.50 -15.31
C LEU A 37 14.37 28.22 -15.85
N GLN A 38 14.42 29.55 -15.76
CA GLN A 38 15.58 30.35 -16.19
C GLN A 38 16.78 30.16 -15.25
N ALA A 39 16.53 30.10 -13.93
CA ALA A 39 17.57 29.83 -12.92
C ALA A 39 18.19 28.42 -13.10
N ARG A 40 17.35 27.41 -13.38
CA ARG A 40 17.79 26.02 -13.61
C ARG A 40 18.63 25.88 -14.89
N LYS A 41 18.29 26.59 -15.97
CA LYS A 41 19.08 26.62 -17.21
C LYS A 41 20.46 27.28 -17.00
N ARG A 42 20.54 28.37 -16.21
CA ARG A 42 21.83 29.02 -15.87
C ARG A 42 22.74 28.12 -15.03
N ARG A 43 22.19 27.37 -14.06
CA ARG A 43 22.96 26.36 -13.28
C ARG A 43 23.51 25.22 -14.15
N ARG A 44 22.74 24.71 -15.12
CA ARG A 44 23.20 23.66 -16.06
C ARG A 44 24.34 24.15 -16.98
N LYS A 45 24.28 25.40 -17.47
CA LYS A 45 25.37 25.98 -18.28
C LYS A 45 26.67 26.15 -17.50
N ARG A 46 26.60 26.56 -16.21
CA ARG A 46 27.79 26.65 -15.34
C ARG A 46 28.44 25.27 -15.07
N LYS A 47 27.64 24.21 -14.90
CA LYS A 47 28.17 22.84 -14.71
C LYS A 47 28.84 22.27 -15.97
N ARG A 48 28.37 22.64 -17.18
CA ARG A 48 29.01 22.21 -18.44
C ARG A 48 30.36 22.89 -18.69
N LYS A 49 30.54 24.16 -18.29
CA LYS A 49 31.83 24.88 -18.44
C LYS A 49 32.93 24.42 -17.47
N LYS A 50 32.60 23.67 -16.41
CA LYS A 50 33.54 23.16 -15.40
C LYS A 50 34.00 21.70 -15.61
N LYS A 51 33.57 21.03 -16.68
CA LYS A 51 34.09 19.69 -16.99
C LYS A 51 35.39 19.81 -17.81
N PRO A 52 36.54 19.29 -17.33
CA PRO A 52 37.74 19.20 -18.15
C PRO A 52 37.53 18.20 -19.30
N ALA A 53 38.19 18.46 -20.43
CA ALA A 53 38.08 17.70 -21.67
C ALA A 53 38.60 16.25 -21.51
N PRO A 54 38.05 15.27 -22.25
CA PRO A 54 38.50 13.89 -22.20
C PRO A 54 39.88 13.72 -22.86
N ALA A 55 40.76 12.94 -22.21
CA ALA A 55 42.08 12.59 -22.68
C ALA A 55 42.03 11.73 -23.97
N LYS A 56 43.06 11.89 -24.80
CA LYS A 56 43.23 11.28 -26.13
C LYS A 56 43.33 9.75 -26.08
N LYS A 57 42.70 9.09 -27.06
CA LYS A 57 42.75 7.65 -27.32
C LYS A 57 44.17 7.20 -27.75
N ALA A 58 44.70 6.16 -27.12
CA ALA A 58 45.85 5.40 -27.62
C ALA A 58 45.39 4.25 -28.53
N ALA A 59 46.20 3.97 -29.57
CA ALA A 59 45.95 3.02 -30.66
C ALA A 59 46.09 1.53 -30.23
N PRO A 60 45.55 0.57 -31.00
CA PRO A 60 45.55 -0.85 -30.65
C PRO A 60 46.79 -1.59 -31.21
N ALA A 61 47.33 -2.52 -30.43
CA ALA A 61 48.32 -3.51 -30.88
C ALA A 61 47.66 -4.86 -31.22
N LYS A 62 48.23 -5.49 -32.25
CA LYS A 62 47.86 -6.67 -33.05
C LYS A 62 48.27 -7.99 -32.34
N VAL A 63 47.34 -8.88 -31.99
CA VAL A 63 47.00 -10.22 -32.57
C VAL A 63 48.18 -11.21 -32.79
N GLU A 64 48.18 -12.35 -32.05
CA GLU A 64 48.36 -13.77 -32.51
C GLU A 64 48.18 -14.73 -31.28
N SER A 65 47.06 -15.43 -31.01
CA SER A 65 46.51 -16.74 -31.51
C SER A 65 47.26 -18.01 -31.03
N PRO A 66 46.71 -19.26 -30.97
CA PRO A 66 45.37 -19.79 -30.58
C PRO A 66 45.31 -21.22 -29.87
N LYS A 67 44.25 -21.47 -29.04
CA LYS A 67 43.42 -22.72 -28.72
C LYS A 67 44.05 -24.08 -28.29
N PRO A 68 43.32 -25.08 -27.65
CA PRO A 68 41.85 -25.42 -27.69
C PRO A 68 41.12 -25.69 -26.33
N LYS A 69 39.87 -25.20 -26.12
CA LYS A 69 38.53 -25.86 -26.00
C LYS A 69 38.34 -26.98 -24.95
N PRO A 70 37.22 -27.05 -24.19
CA PRO A 70 35.84 -27.17 -24.73
C PRO A 70 34.73 -26.32 -24.05
N GLU A 71 33.64 -26.07 -24.78
CA GLU A 71 32.29 -25.65 -24.32
C GLU A 71 31.43 -26.92 -24.02
N PRO A 72 30.19 -26.92 -23.45
CA PRO A 72 29.25 -25.80 -23.14
C PRO A 72 28.42 -25.90 -21.81
N SER A 73 27.61 -24.85 -21.57
CA SER A 73 26.30 -24.80 -20.85
C SER A 73 26.28 -24.59 -19.31
N PRO A 74 25.23 -23.95 -18.73
CA PRO A 74 24.22 -23.00 -19.26
C PRO A 74 24.15 -21.68 -18.43
N PRO A 75 23.41 -20.63 -18.91
CA PRO A 75 23.16 -19.42 -18.14
C PRO A 75 22.47 -19.78 -16.82
N ALA A 76 23.02 -19.27 -15.72
CA ALA A 76 22.46 -19.38 -14.38
C ALA A 76 20.95 -19.16 -14.44
N ALA A 77 20.23 -20.23 -14.16
CA ALA A 77 18.80 -20.24 -14.00
C ALA A 77 18.41 -19.11 -13.04
N LYS A 78 17.24 -18.52 -13.31
CA LYS A 78 16.46 -17.79 -12.31
C LYS A 78 16.60 -18.51 -10.96
N PRO A 79 16.73 -17.82 -9.82
CA PRO A 79 16.50 -18.47 -8.54
C PRO A 79 15.04 -18.90 -8.53
N GLU A 80 14.83 -20.13 -8.98
CA GLU A 80 13.65 -20.94 -8.75
C GLU A 80 13.47 -20.94 -7.24
N PRO A 81 12.28 -20.57 -6.73
CA PRO A 81 12.03 -20.57 -5.31
C PRO A 81 12.30 -21.99 -4.81
N ALA A 82 13.35 -22.15 -4.02
CA ALA A 82 13.58 -23.37 -3.28
C ALA A 82 12.32 -23.63 -2.46
N VAL A 83 11.54 -24.58 -2.97
CA VAL A 83 10.40 -25.19 -2.32
C VAL A 83 10.88 -25.55 -0.92
N ALA A 84 10.31 -24.89 0.09
CA ALA A 84 10.41 -25.37 1.45
C ALA A 84 9.95 -26.84 1.39
N PRO A 85 10.77 -27.82 1.79
CA PRO A 85 10.31 -29.20 1.81
C PRO A 85 9.00 -29.20 2.60
N GLU A 86 7.96 -29.73 1.99
CA GLU A 86 6.66 -29.88 2.63
C GLU A 86 6.91 -30.56 3.97
N ALA A 87 6.53 -29.86 5.04
CA ALA A 87 6.70 -30.30 6.41
C ALA A 87 5.69 -31.43 6.72
N GLU A 88 5.67 -32.50 5.94
CA GLU A 88 4.85 -33.69 6.15
C GLU A 88 5.46 -34.52 7.27
N GLY A 89 5.05 -34.23 8.50
CA GLY A 89 5.51 -34.94 9.69
C GLY A 89 4.93 -34.27 10.92
N ASP A 90 4.49 -35.10 11.87
CA ASP A 90 3.95 -34.65 13.14
C ASP A 90 5.04 -33.84 13.89
N PRO A 91 4.81 -32.56 14.22
CA PRO A 91 5.80 -31.69 14.85
C PRO A 91 6.22 -32.19 16.23
N ALA A 92 5.35 -32.91 16.94
CA ALA A 92 5.69 -33.54 18.22
C ALA A 92 6.72 -34.67 18.06
N LYS A 93 6.75 -35.32 16.89
CA LYS A 93 7.81 -36.30 16.55
C LYS A 93 9.09 -35.65 16.06
N ARG A 94 9.03 -34.43 15.51
CA ARG A 94 10.21 -33.69 15.04
C ARG A 94 10.98 -33.02 16.16
N PHE A 95 10.28 -32.41 17.12
CA PHE A 95 10.91 -31.54 18.13
C PHE A 95 10.62 -31.94 19.58
N GLY A 96 9.90 -33.04 19.80
CA GLY A 96 9.42 -33.46 21.11
C GLY A 96 8.14 -32.73 21.54
N GLU A 97 7.64 -33.06 22.72
CA GLU A 97 6.35 -32.54 23.25
C GLU A 97 6.42 -31.04 23.59
N LYS A 98 7.61 -30.55 23.97
CA LYS A 98 7.92 -29.14 24.25
C LYS A 98 9.38 -28.83 23.89
N PRO A 99 9.70 -28.45 22.64
CA PRO A 99 11.05 -28.10 22.28
C PRO A 99 11.55 -26.84 22.99
N GLY A 100 12.87 -26.73 23.16
CA GLY A 100 13.51 -25.45 23.46
C GLY A 100 13.53 -24.54 22.23
N VAL A 101 13.43 -23.24 22.43
CA VAL A 101 13.52 -22.25 21.35
C VAL A 101 14.40 -21.08 21.78
N ALA A 102 15.29 -20.63 20.90
CA ALA A 102 16.01 -19.38 21.09
C ALA A 102 15.50 -18.30 20.14
N ILE A 103 15.37 -17.08 20.64
CA ILE A 103 14.91 -15.93 19.88
C ILE A 103 16.09 -14.97 19.74
N MET A 104 16.50 -14.74 18.50
CA MET A 104 17.55 -13.77 18.21
C MET A 104 17.03 -12.35 18.36
N GLU A 105 17.96 -11.41 18.55
CA GLU A 105 17.64 -9.99 18.53
C GLU A 105 17.04 -9.60 17.17
N ILE A 106 16.08 -8.68 17.20
CA ILE A 106 15.48 -8.17 15.97
C ILE A 106 16.53 -7.34 15.22
N ALA A 107 16.93 -7.82 14.05
CA ALA A 107 17.85 -7.09 13.20
C ALA A 107 17.19 -5.80 12.69
N ALA A 108 17.61 -4.65 13.23
CA ALA A 108 17.15 -3.33 12.82
C ALA A 108 17.78 -2.93 11.47
N MET A 109 16.99 -2.97 10.41
CA MET A 109 17.38 -2.52 9.08
C MET A 109 17.11 -1.02 8.88
N HIS A 110 17.43 -0.49 7.70
CA HIS A 110 17.29 0.93 7.37
C HIS A 110 15.95 1.54 7.82
N GLY A 111 16.04 2.66 8.54
CA GLY A 111 14.90 3.48 8.95
C GLY A 111 14.14 2.98 10.20
N VAL A 112 14.71 2.03 10.94
CA VAL A 112 14.20 1.52 12.22
C VAL A 112 15.14 1.95 13.34
N GLU A 113 14.56 2.36 14.48
CA GLU A 113 15.35 2.70 15.67
C GLU A 113 15.77 1.41 16.41
N PRO A 114 17.03 1.28 16.87
CA PRO A 114 17.47 0.09 17.60
C PRO A 114 16.65 -0.17 18.89
N SER A 115 16.26 0.89 19.60
CA SER A 115 15.45 0.78 20.82
C SER A 115 14.09 0.13 20.56
N LEU A 116 13.45 0.45 19.42
CA LEU A 116 12.20 -0.17 19.01
C LEU A 116 12.39 -1.66 18.73
N ALA A 117 13.49 -2.05 18.09
CA ALA A 117 13.81 -3.44 17.81
C ALA A 117 14.02 -4.24 19.11
N GLU A 118 14.69 -3.66 20.10
CA GLU A 118 14.91 -4.27 21.43
C GLU A 118 13.58 -4.46 22.19
N LEU A 119 12.72 -3.43 22.21
CA LEU A 119 11.40 -3.51 22.84
C LEU A 119 10.51 -4.59 22.19
N LEU A 120 10.47 -4.62 20.87
CA LEU A 120 9.71 -5.63 20.12
C LEU A 120 10.28 -7.03 20.32
N GLY A 121 11.60 -7.17 20.48
CA GLY A 121 12.25 -8.43 20.81
C GLY A 121 11.80 -8.96 22.18
N GLY A 122 11.72 -8.09 23.19
CA GLY A 122 11.20 -8.43 24.51
C GLY A 122 9.73 -8.87 24.48
N ASN A 123 8.89 -8.18 23.71
CA ASN A 123 7.48 -8.56 23.53
C ASN A 123 7.36 -9.90 22.80
N LEU A 124 8.14 -10.10 21.72
CA LEU A 124 8.15 -11.37 21.00
C LEU A 124 8.56 -12.53 21.89
N ASN A 125 9.57 -12.34 22.75
CA ASN A 125 9.99 -13.33 23.73
C ASN A 125 8.87 -13.68 24.71
N THR A 126 8.19 -12.67 25.24
CA THR A 126 7.03 -12.84 26.12
C THR A 126 5.89 -13.58 25.42
N ALA A 127 5.61 -13.27 24.15
CA ALA A 127 4.60 -13.93 23.35
C ALA A 127 4.89 -15.44 23.20
N PHE A 128 6.14 -15.81 22.89
CA PHE A 128 6.56 -17.21 22.80
C PHE A 128 6.45 -17.93 24.15
N GLN A 129 6.89 -17.29 25.25
CA GLN A 129 6.78 -17.85 26.60
C GLN A 129 5.33 -18.09 27.02
N SER A 130 4.44 -17.13 26.74
CA SER A 130 3.02 -17.21 27.10
C SER A 130 2.27 -18.36 26.42
N THR A 131 2.79 -18.90 25.31
CA THR A 131 2.16 -20.03 24.61
C THR A 131 2.18 -21.33 25.42
N GLY A 132 3.13 -21.50 26.34
CA GLY A 132 3.32 -22.73 27.12
C GLY A 132 3.68 -23.97 26.29
N ARG A 133 4.01 -23.80 25.00
CA ARG A 133 4.33 -24.87 24.05
C ARG A 133 5.83 -25.22 23.98
N PHE A 134 6.68 -24.42 24.63
CA PHE A 134 8.14 -24.61 24.67
C PHE A 134 8.60 -24.86 26.11
N ASP A 135 9.58 -25.73 26.30
CA ASP A 135 10.11 -26.06 27.65
C ASP A 135 11.07 -24.98 28.16
N GLY A 136 11.71 -24.26 27.23
CA GLY A 136 12.55 -23.11 27.52
C GLY A 136 12.57 -22.14 26.35
N VAL A 137 12.47 -20.85 26.65
CA VAL A 137 12.63 -19.77 25.68
C VAL A 137 13.87 -18.97 26.07
N ILE A 138 14.89 -19.03 25.22
CA ILE A 138 16.12 -18.26 25.41
C ILE A 138 15.93 -16.90 24.75
N SER A 139 16.05 -15.83 25.54
CA SER A 139 15.92 -14.46 25.05
C SER A 139 17.15 -14.03 24.24
N SER A 140 17.03 -12.96 23.47
CA SER A 140 18.17 -12.40 22.72
C SER A 140 19.33 -12.00 23.64
N THR A 141 19.04 -11.50 24.85
CA THR A 141 20.04 -11.15 25.85
C THR A 141 20.74 -12.38 26.41
N ASP A 142 20.01 -13.48 26.61
CA ASP A 142 20.59 -14.75 27.07
C ASP A 142 21.45 -15.38 25.97
N VAL A 143 21.01 -15.29 24.71
CA VAL A 143 21.82 -15.69 23.54
C VAL A 143 23.14 -14.94 23.55
N GLN A 144 23.13 -13.61 23.71
CA GLN A 144 24.37 -12.83 23.76
C GLN A 144 25.27 -13.27 24.93
N ALA A 145 24.70 -13.57 26.10
CA ALA A 145 25.46 -14.01 27.27
C ALA A 145 26.07 -15.42 27.10
N MET A 146 25.42 -16.29 26.33
CA MET A 146 25.88 -17.67 26.09
C MET A 146 26.88 -17.78 24.92
N LEU A 147 26.82 -16.86 23.96
CA LEU A 147 27.74 -16.84 22.82
C LEU A 147 29.10 -16.24 23.19
N SER A 148 30.18 -16.82 22.67
CA SER A 148 31.52 -16.22 22.76
C SER A 148 31.60 -14.93 21.93
N HIS A 149 32.57 -14.05 22.22
CA HIS A 149 32.76 -12.81 21.44
C HIS A 149 32.94 -13.07 19.93
N GLU A 150 33.54 -14.21 19.56
CA GLU A 150 33.71 -14.62 18.16
C GLU A 150 32.36 -15.03 17.53
N GLN A 151 31.53 -15.75 18.28
CA GLN A 151 30.20 -16.16 17.83
C GLN A 151 29.22 -14.99 17.78
N GLN A 152 29.33 -14.02 18.69
CA GLN A 152 28.56 -12.77 18.63
C GLN A 152 28.88 -11.99 17.36
N ALA A 153 30.17 -11.87 17.00
CA ALA A 153 30.58 -11.23 15.75
C ALA A 153 30.05 -11.99 14.52
N GLN A 154 30.03 -13.32 14.57
CA GLN A 154 29.43 -14.14 13.51
C GLN A 154 27.91 -13.95 13.43
N ALA A 155 27.20 -13.90 14.56
CA ALA A 155 25.75 -13.69 14.61
C ALA A 155 25.31 -12.40 13.93
N LEU A 156 26.10 -11.33 14.02
CA LEU A 156 25.83 -10.06 13.35
C LEU A 156 25.97 -10.11 11.82
N GLY A 157 26.70 -11.09 11.27
CA GLY A 157 26.93 -11.27 9.83
C GLY A 157 26.28 -12.51 9.23
N CYS A 158 25.38 -13.15 9.98
CA CYS A 158 24.84 -14.47 9.65
C CYS A 158 23.52 -14.36 8.88
N ASP A 159 23.60 -14.37 7.55
CA ASP A 159 22.41 -14.26 6.68
C ASP A 159 21.92 -15.62 6.14
N ASP A 160 22.81 -16.60 6.10
CA ASP A 160 22.53 -17.94 5.54
C ASP A 160 21.93 -18.89 6.58
N THR A 161 21.01 -19.76 6.16
CA THR A 161 20.33 -20.72 7.05
C THR A 161 21.30 -21.71 7.69
N SER A 162 22.38 -22.07 7.01
CA SER A 162 23.43 -22.96 7.53
C SER A 162 24.26 -22.30 8.63
N CYS A 163 24.61 -21.03 8.47
CA CYS A 163 25.30 -20.25 9.50
C CYS A 163 24.41 -20.12 10.75
N ILE A 164 23.13 -19.80 10.54
CA ILE A 164 22.16 -19.64 11.64
C ILE A 164 21.95 -20.97 12.37
N ALA A 165 21.85 -22.08 11.65
CA ALA A 165 21.75 -23.41 12.25
C ALA A 165 23.00 -23.76 13.08
N ALA A 166 24.21 -23.42 12.63
CA ALA A 166 25.43 -23.63 13.41
C ALA A 166 25.43 -22.84 14.73
N LEU A 167 24.90 -21.61 14.73
CA LEU A 167 24.70 -20.83 15.96
C LEU A 167 23.68 -21.48 16.89
N GLY A 168 22.55 -21.96 16.35
CA GLY A 168 21.55 -22.70 17.13
C GLY A 168 22.10 -23.97 17.76
N GLY A 169 23.00 -24.67 17.04
CA GLY A 169 23.69 -25.85 17.55
C GLY A 169 24.65 -25.52 18.70
N ALA A 170 25.33 -24.38 18.64
CA ALA A 170 26.17 -23.89 19.74
C ALA A 170 25.35 -23.52 20.99
N LEU A 171 24.11 -23.06 20.80
CA LEU A 171 23.17 -22.75 21.88
C LEU A 171 22.46 -23.99 22.45
N GLY A 172 22.52 -25.13 21.75
CA GLY A 172 21.87 -26.37 22.18
C GLY A 172 20.33 -26.35 22.08
N VAL A 173 19.78 -25.53 21.18
CA VAL A 173 18.33 -25.45 20.95
C VAL A 173 17.93 -26.12 19.63
N PRO A 174 16.80 -26.84 19.57
CA PRO A 174 16.31 -27.43 18.31
C PRO A 174 15.71 -26.39 17.36
N LEU A 175 15.22 -25.27 17.88
CA LEU A 175 14.57 -24.21 17.11
C LEU A 175 15.22 -22.85 17.37
N LEU A 176 15.45 -22.11 16.28
CA LEU A 176 16.00 -20.76 16.33
C LEU A 176 15.11 -19.79 15.54
N VAL A 177 14.67 -18.72 16.20
CA VAL A 177 13.84 -17.67 15.62
C VAL A 177 14.72 -16.49 15.24
N VAL A 178 14.68 -16.10 13.97
CA VAL A 178 15.44 -14.98 13.40
C VAL A 178 14.49 -13.90 12.89
N PRO A 179 14.24 -12.86 13.70
CA PRO A 179 13.46 -11.71 13.31
C PRO A 179 14.30 -10.59 12.68
N SER A 180 13.75 -9.90 11.69
CA SER A 180 14.31 -8.67 11.11
C SER A 180 13.21 -7.64 10.86
N LEU A 181 13.54 -6.37 11.11
CA LEU A 181 12.60 -5.26 11.00
C LEU A 181 13.21 -4.16 10.14
N GLY A 182 12.52 -3.76 9.08
CA GLY A 182 12.96 -2.67 8.20
C GLY A 182 11.85 -1.66 7.93
N ARG A 183 12.23 -0.46 7.46
CA ARG A 183 11.27 0.58 7.07
C ARG A 183 11.46 0.95 5.60
N ALA A 184 10.38 0.81 4.82
CA ALA A 184 10.37 1.13 3.40
C ALA A 184 9.07 1.83 3.01
N GLY A 185 9.17 2.94 2.28
CA GLY A 185 7.98 3.66 1.78
C GLY A 185 7.03 4.17 2.87
N GLY A 186 7.54 4.43 4.08
CA GLY A 186 6.73 4.84 5.23
C GLY A 186 6.04 3.70 5.97
N ARG A 187 6.22 2.45 5.54
CA ARG A 187 5.70 1.24 6.20
C ARG A 187 6.84 0.47 6.89
N PHE A 188 6.52 -0.25 7.95
CA PHE A 188 7.42 -1.21 8.60
C PHE A 188 7.22 -2.60 7.99
N ILE A 189 8.31 -3.32 7.78
CA ILE A 189 8.34 -4.68 7.25
C ILE A 189 8.99 -5.56 8.31
N LEU A 190 8.18 -6.41 8.94
CA LEU A 190 8.65 -7.42 9.88
C LEU A 190 8.79 -8.75 9.15
N ASN A 191 9.98 -9.33 9.18
CA ASN A 191 10.23 -10.69 8.70
C ASN A 191 10.64 -11.54 9.89
N VAL A 192 10.04 -12.71 10.04
CA VAL A 192 10.42 -13.67 11.08
C VAL A 192 10.58 -15.03 10.43
N LYS A 193 11.72 -15.66 10.66
CA LYS A 193 12.04 -17.00 10.17
C LYS A 193 12.27 -17.91 11.38
N VAL A 194 11.70 -19.11 11.35
CA VAL A 194 12.01 -20.17 12.32
C VAL A 194 12.79 -21.25 11.59
N ILE A 195 13.97 -21.56 12.12
CA ILE A 195 14.89 -22.54 11.57
C ILE A 195 14.98 -23.71 12.54
N ALA A 196 14.79 -24.90 12.00
CA ALA A 196 15.12 -26.12 12.70
C ALA A 196 16.62 -26.36 12.56
N VAL A 197 17.27 -26.46 13.71
CA VAL A 197 18.74 -26.45 13.83
C VAL A 197 19.33 -27.75 13.32
N GLU A 198 18.67 -28.88 13.57
CA GLU A 198 19.16 -30.21 13.15
C GLU A 198 19.16 -30.37 11.63
N GLU A 199 18.08 -29.96 10.93
CA GLU A 199 18.00 -30.06 9.48
C GLU A 199 18.58 -28.84 8.74
N ALA A 200 18.87 -27.74 9.44
CA ALA A 200 19.22 -26.45 8.87
C ALA A 200 18.20 -25.91 7.84
N VAL A 201 16.91 -26.22 8.06
CA VAL A 201 15.79 -25.82 7.20
C VAL A 201 14.89 -24.83 7.92
N ALA A 202 14.35 -23.84 7.19
CA ALA A 202 13.34 -22.95 7.73
C ALA A 202 11.97 -23.63 7.73
N VAL A 203 11.45 -23.94 8.93
CA VAL A 203 10.16 -24.63 9.13
C VAL A 203 8.98 -23.68 9.10
N ALA A 204 9.18 -22.40 9.45
CA ALA A 204 8.17 -21.37 9.36
C ALA A 204 8.77 -20.04 8.91
N ARG A 205 8.03 -19.29 8.10
CA ARG A 205 8.41 -17.94 7.66
C ARG A 205 7.17 -17.06 7.66
N LEU A 206 7.30 -15.88 8.24
CA LEU A 206 6.24 -14.87 8.28
C LEU A 206 6.82 -13.53 7.85
N THR A 207 6.17 -12.89 6.89
CA THR A 207 6.45 -11.50 6.52
C THR A 207 5.18 -10.69 6.75
N ARG A 208 5.29 -9.54 7.42
CA ARG A 208 4.18 -8.62 7.71
C ARG A 208 4.54 -7.19 7.39
N LEU A 209 3.54 -6.42 6.97
CA LEU A 209 3.66 -5.02 6.65
C LEU A 209 2.77 -4.21 7.59
N TYR A 210 3.34 -3.21 8.25
CA TYR A 210 2.63 -2.35 9.19
C TYR A 210 2.69 -0.91 8.72
N THR A 211 1.57 -0.20 8.84
CA THR A 211 1.48 1.22 8.46
C THR A 211 2.08 2.15 9.52
N ASN A 212 2.06 1.75 10.79
CA ASN A 212 2.54 2.55 11.89
C ASN A 212 3.13 1.67 13.00
N GLU A 213 3.91 2.29 13.88
CA GLU A 213 4.58 1.60 14.99
C GLU A 213 3.59 1.05 16.02
N ALA A 214 2.48 1.75 16.27
CA ALA A 214 1.46 1.30 17.21
C ALA A 214 0.85 -0.06 16.80
N SER A 215 0.52 -0.24 15.51
CA SER A 215 0.01 -1.50 14.95
C SER A 215 1.04 -2.62 15.04
N LEU A 216 2.33 -2.29 14.89
CA LEU A 216 3.41 -3.26 15.03
C LEU A 216 3.52 -3.76 16.47
N VAL A 217 3.45 -2.86 17.46
CA VAL A 217 3.54 -3.21 18.89
C VAL A 217 2.30 -3.98 19.36
N SER A 218 1.09 -3.62 18.91
CA SER A 218 -0.13 -4.31 19.35
C SER A 218 -0.29 -5.71 18.74
N GLU A 219 0.24 -5.94 17.54
CA GLU A 219 0.08 -7.22 16.82
C GLU A 219 1.28 -8.16 17.01
N ILE A 220 2.36 -7.73 17.66
CA ILE A 220 3.56 -8.57 17.85
C ILE A 220 3.27 -9.84 18.67
N ASP A 221 2.33 -9.75 19.61
CA ASP A 221 1.91 -10.88 20.44
C ASP A 221 1.14 -11.93 19.62
N GLU A 222 0.27 -11.47 18.71
CA GLU A 222 -0.43 -12.32 17.75
C GLU A 222 0.54 -12.95 16.74
N VAL A 223 1.57 -12.20 16.34
CA VAL A 223 2.65 -12.72 15.50
C VAL A 223 3.41 -13.83 16.21
N GLY A 224 3.78 -13.65 17.48
CA GLY A 224 4.50 -14.65 18.26
C GLY A 224 3.69 -15.93 18.46
N THR A 225 2.44 -15.79 18.92
CA THR A 225 1.52 -16.93 19.11
C THR A 225 1.19 -17.64 17.80
N GLY A 226 0.93 -16.90 16.73
CA GLY A 226 0.65 -17.45 15.41
C GLY A 226 1.86 -18.11 14.76
N LEU A 227 3.08 -17.63 15.03
CA LEU A 227 4.33 -18.25 14.59
C LEU A 227 4.59 -19.55 15.35
N ALA A 228 4.37 -19.57 16.67
CA ALA A 228 4.42 -20.77 17.47
C ALA A 228 3.45 -21.83 16.92
N ALA A 229 2.20 -21.45 16.60
CA ALA A 229 1.23 -22.36 15.98
C ALA A 229 1.70 -22.95 14.64
N MET A 230 2.35 -22.15 13.78
CA MET A 230 2.92 -22.63 12.51
C MET A 230 4.02 -23.67 12.70
N VAL A 231 4.87 -23.51 13.73
CA VAL A 231 5.92 -24.49 14.06
C VAL A 231 5.31 -25.84 14.40
N PHE A 232 4.17 -25.85 15.09
CA PHE A 232 3.42 -27.07 15.43
C PHE A 232 2.41 -27.49 14.34
N GLY A 233 2.60 -27.08 13.08
CA GLY A 233 1.79 -27.55 11.95
C GLY A 233 0.30 -27.21 12.04
N GLU A 234 -0.09 -26.36 13.00
CA GLU A 234 -1.44 -25.88 13.15
C GLU A 234 -1.67 -24.79 12.08
N LYS A 235 -2.85 -24.80 11.44
CA LYS A 235 -3.20 -23.75 10.47
C LYS A 235 -3.27 -22.42 11.21
N SER A 236 -2.18 -21.67 11.17
CA SER A 236 -2.12 -20.34 11.75
C SER A 236 -3.18 -19.47 11.08
N SER A 237 -4.08 -18.92 11.89
CA SER A 237 -5.13 -17.98 11.46
C SER A 237 -4.56 -16.63 11.04
N LEU A 238 -3.24 -16.48 11.05
CA LEU A 238 -2.54 -15.34 10.50
C LEU A 238 -2.81 -15.30 8.99
N PRO A 239 -3.52 -14.28 8.46
CA PRO A 239 -3.77 -14.19 7.03
C PRO A 239 -2.44 -14.18 6.29
N THR A 240 -2.09 -15.24 5.55
CA THR A 240 -0.87 -15.27 4.72
C THR A 240 -0.78 -13.95 3.97
N VAL A 241 0.31 -13.19 4.14
CA VAL A 241 0.50 -11.97 3.34
C VAL A 241 0.53 -12.44 1.89
N PRO A 242 -0.49 -12.13 1.09
CA PRO A 242 -0.44 -12.50 -0.30
C PRO A 242 0.69 -11.65 -0.94
N PRO A 243 1.44 -12.20 -1.92
CA PRO A 243 2.52 -11.47 -2.57
C PRO A 243 1.97 -10.17 -3.12
N VAL A 244 2.35 -9.04 -2.53
CA VAL A 244 1.99 -7.66 -2.90
C VAL A 244 0.76 -7.64 -3.81
N VAL A 245 -0.38 -8.05 -3.27
CA VAL A 245 -1.63 -7.90 -4.03
C VAL A 245 -1.80 -6.40 -4.09
N GLU A 246 -1.64 -5.87 -5.30
CA GLU A 246 -2.15 -4.58 -5.71
C GLU A 246 -3.34 -4.27 -4.83
N GLU A 247 -3.22 -3.19 -4.08
CA GLU A 247 -4.35 -2.56 -3.44
C GLU A 247 -5.42 -2.45 -4.53
N LYS A 248 -6.33 -3.43 -4.62
CA LYS A 248 -7.64 -3.25 -5.20
C LYS A 248 -8.22 -2.21 -4.25
N ALA A 249 -7.87 -0.96 -4.53
CA ALA A 249 -8.58 0.19 -4.07
C ALA A 249 -10.01 -0.18 -4.43
N GLN A 250 -10.77 -0.58 -3.41
CA GLN A 250 -12.21 -0.65 -3.43
C GLN A 250 -12.64 0.80 -3.58
N SER A 251 -12.37 1.34 -4.76
CA SER A 251 -12.55 2.72 -5.08
C SER A 251 -14.05 2.85 -5.04
N LYS A 252 -14.56 3.71 -4.15
CA LYS A 252 -15.98 4.08 -4.14
C LYS A 252 -16.39 4.83 -5.42
N LEU A 253 -15.56 4.76 -6.48
CA LEU A 253 -15.73 5.38 -7.77
C LEU A 253 -16.99 4.90 -8.52
N PRO A 254 -17.34 3.60 -8.62
CA PRO A 254 -18.58 3.19 -9.27
C PRO A 254 -19.80 3.61 -8.44
N GLN A 255 -19.67 3.68 -7.11
CA GLN A 255 -20.74 4.12 -6.20
C GLN A 255 -21.00 5.63 -6.29
N MET A 256 -19.93 6.44 -6.38
CA MET A 256 -20.03 7.90 -6.56
C MET A 256 -20.47 8.28 -7.98
N VAL A 257 -20.00 7.58 -9.01
CA VAL A 257 -20.43 7.79 -10.40
C VAL A 257 -21.91 7.39 -10.58
N GLY A 258 -22.34 6.26 -10.00
CA GLY A 258 -23.73 5.83 -10.01
C GLY A 258 -24.66 6.81 -9.28
N ALA A 259 -24.28 7.28 -8.08
CA ALA A 259 -25.05 8.27 -7.34
C ALA A 259 -25.14 9.61 -8.09
N GLY A 260 -24.05 10.07 -8.71
CA GLY A 260 -24.03 11.30 -9.49
C GLY A 260 -24.96 11.27 -10.71
N LEU A 261 -24.99 10.15 -11.45
CA LEU A 261 -25.86 9.97 -12.61
C LEU A 261 -27.35 9.86 -12.22
N ALA A 262 -27.66 9.23 -11.10
CA ALA A 262 -29.03 9.13 -10.60
C ALA A 262 -29.59 10.51 -10.18
N VAL A 263 -28.78 11.34 -9.53
CA VAL A 263 -29.17 12.70 -9.12
C VAL A 263 -29.33 13.62 -10.33
N SER A 264 -28.43 13.56 -11.32
CA SER A 264 -28.56 14.41 -12.52
C SER A 264 -29.78 14.04 -13.38
N GLY A 265 -30.10 12.75 -13.50
CA GLY A 265 -31.30 12.27 -14.22
C GLY A 265 -32.60 12.74 -13.59
N THR A 266 -32.71 12.69 -12.26
CA THR A 266 -33.92 13.15 -11.54
C THR A 266 -34.09 14.67 -11.60
N ILE A 267 -33.01 15.45 -11.54
CA ILE A 267 -33.06 16.91 -11.70
C ILE A 267 -33.54 17.28 -13.12
N ALA A 268 -33.03 16.61 -14.16
CA ALA A 268 -33.46 16.87 -15.54
C ALA A 268 -34.95 16.51 -15.74
N PHE A 269 -35.41 15.42 -15.14
CA PHE A 269 -36.80 14.98 -15.21
C PHE A 269 -37.76 15.97 -14.51
N VAL A 270 -37.44 16.37 -13.28
CA VAL A 270 -38.24 17.36 -12.53
C VAL A 270 -38.21 18.73 -13.21
N SER A 271 -37.05 19.17 -13.70
CA SER A 271 -36.92 20.44 -14.44
C SER A 271 -37.78 20.45 -15.70
N SER A 272 -37.84 19.32 -16.43
CA SER A 272 -38.69 19.21 -17.63
C SER A 272 -40.18 19.32 -17.29
N TYR A 273 -40.63 18.79 -16.17
CA TYR A 273 -42.01 18.94 -15.70
C TYR A 273 -42.37 20.42 -15.44
N PHE A 274 -41.48 21.17 -14.80
CA PHE A 274 -41.70 22.61 -14.56
C PHE A 274 -41.73 23.42 -15.87
N VAL A 275 -40.84 23.16 -16.82
CA VAL A 275 -40.84 23.84 -18.13
C VAL A 275 -42.12 23.53 -18.92
N ALA A 276 -42.58 22.28 -18.92
CA ALA A 276 -43.84 21.90 -19.56
C ALA A 276 -45.04 22.63 -18.94
N SER A 277 -45.09 22.73 -17.60
CA SER A 277 -46.18 23.42 -16.89
C SER A 277 -46.23 24.92 -17.19
N ALA A 278 -45.06 25.59 -17.31
CA ALA A 278 -44.99 27.01 -17.61
C ALA A 278 -45.44 27.34 -19.04
N ARG A 279 -45.13 26.48 -20.01
CA ARG A 279 -45.53 26.68 -21.42
C ARG A 279 -47.02 26.48 -21.65
N GLN A 280 -47.66 25.57 -20.90
CA GLN A 280 -49.11 25.40 -20.92
C GLN A 280 -49.81 26.69 -20.45
N THR A 281 -49.28 27.33 -19.40
CA THR A 281 -49.84 28.59 -18.89
C THR A 281 -49.65 29.78 -19.85
N GLU A 282 -48.58 29.83 -20.65
CA GLU A 282 -48.44 30.86 -21.71
C GLU A 282 -49.44 30.65 -22.86
N PHE A 283 -49.70 29.40 -23.22
CA PHE A 283 -50.67 29.06 -24.27
C PHE A 283 -52.13 29.29 -23.83
N ASP A 284 -52.45 29.04 -22.56
CA ASP A 284 -53.80 29.29 -22.03
C ASP A 284 -54.12 30.79 -21.89
N ASN A 285 -53.08 31.63 -21.73
CA ASN A 285 -53.22 33.08 -21.59
C ASN A 285 -53.14 33.85 -22.92
N THR A 286 -52.85 33.19 -24.05
CA THR A 286 -52.83 33.83 -25.37
C THR A 286 -54.23 33.80 -26.01
N ALA A 287 -54.78 34.97 -26.30
CA ALA A 287 -56.18 35.14 -26.73
C ALA A 287 -56.46 34.63 -28.17
N GLN A 288 -55.43 34.32 -28.96
CA GLN A 288 -55.57 33.85 -30.35
C GLN A 288 -54.75 32.58 -30.57
N LYS A 289 -55.46 31.46 -30.78
CA LYS A 289 -54.91 30.12 -31.00
C LYS A 289 -54.67 29.89 -32.50
N ASP A 290 -53.81 30.70 -33.09
CA ASP A 290 -53.48 30.61 -34.51
C ASP A 290 -52.55 29.41 -34.81
N ALA A 291 -52.47 28.98 -36.07
CA ALA A 291 -51.68 27.82 -36.51
C ALA A 291 -50.20 27.89 -36.08
N ALA A 292 -49.62 29.08 -36.00
CA ALA A 292 -48.25 29.29 -35.54
C ALA A 292 -48.05 28.99 -34.04
N ALA A 293 -49.07 29.21 -33.21
CA ALA A 293 -49.03 28.86 -31.79
C ALA A 293 -49.16 27.33 -31.58
N VAL A 294 -49.90 26.67 -32.47
CA VAL A 294 -50.03 25.20 -32.49
C VAL A 294 -48.75 24.54 -32.98
N ASP A 295 -48.08 25.08 -34.00
CA ASP A 295 -46.77 24.60 -34.47
C ASP A 295 -45.67 24.78 -33.41
N GLY A 296 -45.71 25.87 -32.64
CA GLY A 296 -44.80 26.06 -31.49
C GLY A 296 -45.00 25.04 -30.37
N LEU A 297 -46.25 24.62 -30.13
CA LEU A 297 -46.56 23.55 -29.17
C LEU A 297 -46.12 22.17 -29.67
N LEU A 298 -46.33 21.85 -30.95
CA LEU A 298 -45.90 20.58 -31.54
C LEU A 298 -44.37 20.45 -31.55
N GLY A 299 -43.65 21.53 -31.88
CA GLY A 299 -42.19 21.59 -31.79
C GLY A 299 -41.69 21.37 -30.36
N SER A 300 -42.34 21.96 -29.36
CA SER A 300 -41.97 21.76 -27.95
C SER A 300 -42.37 20.40 -27.39
N GLN A 301 -43.48 19.78 -27.85
CA GLN A 301 -43.85 18.41 -27.44
C GLN A 301 -42.80 17.37 -27.85
N THR A 302 -42.21 17.49 -29.04
CA THR A 302 -41.13 16.57 -29.46
C THR A 302 -39.87 16.75 -28.60
N MET A 303 -39.51 18.00 -28.28
CA MET A 303 -38.39 18.32 -27.39
C MET A 303 -38.64 17.83 -25.95
N VAL A 304 -39.86 17.98 -25.43
CA VAL A 304 -40.24 17.49 -24.10
C VAL A 304 -40.26 15.96 -24.08
N SER A 305 -40.79 15.29 -25.11
CA SER A 305 -40.82 13.82 -25.18
C SER A 305 -39.42 13.19 -25.20
N THR A 306 -38.47 13.80 -25.91
CA THR A 306 -37.07 13.36 -25.97
C THR A 306 -36.31 13.64 -24.68
N LEU A 307 -36.59 14.75 -24.00
CA LEU A 307 -36.05 15.07 -22.68
C LEU A 307 -36.58 14.13 -21.59
N TRP A 308 -37.88 13.81 -21.60
CA TRP A 308 -38.48 12.85 -20.68
C TRP A 308 -37.93 11.44 -20.90
N GLY A 309 -37.89 10.98 -22.15
CA GLY A 309 -37.34 9.66 -22.49
C GLY A 309 -35.86 9.53 -22.15
N GLY A 310 -35.05 10.55 -22.46
CA GLY A 310 -33.63 10.57 -22.16
C GLY A 310 -33.32 10.62 -20.66
N GLY A 311 -34.03 11.47 -19.91
CA GLY A 311 -33.84 11.61 -18.46
C GLY A 311 -34.18 10.34 -17.68
N LEU A 312 -35.27 9.65 -18.06
CA LEU A 312 -35.71 8.41 -17.41
C LEU A 312 -34.71 7.27 -17.67
N LEU A 313 -34.17 7.17 -18.89
CA LEU A 313 -33.20 6.14 -19.28
C LEU A 313 -31.84 6.34 -18.59
N VAL A 314 -31.35 7.57 -18.49
CA VAL A 314 -30.13 7.90 -17.74
C VAL A 314 -30.31 7.70 -16.24
N GLY A 315 -31.47 8.06 -15.68
CA GLY A 315 -31.78 7.85 -14.27
C GLY A 315 -31.83 6.36 -13.88
N LEU A 316 -32.50 5.52 -14.68
CA LEU A 316 -32.59 4.08 -14.43
C LEU A 316 -31.25 3.37 -14.61
N SER A 317 -30.45 3.75 -15.61
CA SER A 317 -29.11 3.17 -15.79
C SER A 317 -28.16 3.56 -14.66
N GLY A 318 -28.24 4.80 -14.13
CA GLY A 318 -27.51 5.23 -12.94
C GLY A 318 -27.88 4.45 -11.68
N ALA A 319 -29.18 4.20 -11.46
CA ALA A 319 -29.67 3.40 -10.33
C ALA A 319 -29.22 1.91 -10.42
N GLY A 320 -29.18 1.36 -11.64
CA GLY A 320 -28.66 0.00 -11.89
C GLY A 320 -27.17 -0.13 -11.54
N LEU A 321 -26.35 0.84 -11.93
CA LEU A 321 -24.92 0.85 -11.59
C LEU A 321 -24.68 1.04 -10.08
N PHE A 322 -25.51 1.86 -9.42
CA PHE A 322 -25.44 2.06 -7.97
C PHE A 322 -25.79 0.79 -7.18
N THR A 323 -26.84 0.07 -7.58
CA THR A 323 -27.27 -1.18 -6.93
C THR A 323 -26.28 -2.32 -7.19
N TRP A 324 -25.75 -2.43 -8.41
CA TRP A 324 -24.66 -3.36 -8.72
C TRP A 324 -23.41 -3.10 -7.88
N GLY A 325 -23.05 -1.83 -7.68
CA GLY A 325 -21.94 -1.43 -6.82
C GLY A 325 -22.16 -1.66 -5.32
N MET A 326 -23.39 -1.90 -4.86
CA MET A 326 -23.68 -2.30 -3.47
C MET A 326 -23.57 -3.81 -3.23
N LEU A 327 -23.61 -4.62 -4.28
CA LEU A 327 -23.55 -6.09 -4.19
C LEU A 327 -22.12 -6.64 -4.25
N GLN A 328 -21.12 -5.82 -4.59
CA GLN A 328 -19.69 -6.16 -4.58
C GLN A 328 -19.02 -5.70 -3.28
#